data_AF-A0A1G0DY07-F1
#
_entry.id   AF-A0A1G0DY07-F1
#
_cell.length_a   1.000
_cell.length_b   1.000
_cell.length_c   1.000
_cell.angle_alpha   90.00
_cell.angle_beta   90.00
_cell.angle_gamma   90.00
#
_symmetry.space_group_name_H-M   'P 1'
#
loop_
_entity.id
_entity.type
_entity.pdbx_description
1 polymer ?
#
loop_
_entity_poly.entity_id
_entity_poly.type
_entity_poly.pdbx_seq_one_letter_code
_entity_poly.pdbx_strand_id
1 'polypeptide(L)'
;MMNSFNDGIDKMLISKVACGDIPATVELGEIFYQQQRYGFATSLFMLASKHGDQKATERLADIDRIIHSYNKEQKANGESK
;
A
#
# COMPACT_ATOMS: atom_id res chain seq x y z
N MET A 1 14.30 -15.78 16.45
CA MET A 1 14.27 -15.39 15.02
C MET A 1 13.42 -14.14 14.90
N MET A 2 14.04 -12.98 14.69
CA MET A 2 13.29 -11.75 14.40
C MET A 2 12.87 -11.80 12.93
N ASN A 3 11.66 -12.27 12.67
CA ASN A 3 10.99 -12.03 11.39
C ASN A 3 10.61 -10.54 11.35
N SER A 4 11.59 -9.67 11.09
CA SER A 4 11.34 -8.25 10.91
C SER A 4 10.81 -8.07 9.50
N PHE A 5 9.49 -8.12 9.35
CA PHE A 5 8.77 -7.77 8.12
C PHE A 5 9.09 -6.36 7.57
N ASN A 6 9.91 -5.59 8.30
CA ASN A 6 10.37 -4.24 7.99
C ASN A 6 11.90 -4.14 7.87
N ASP A 7 12.66 -5.25 7.82
CA ASP A 7 14.14 -5.20 7.76
C ASP A 7 14.69 -4.47 6.52
N GLY A 8 13.87 -4.33 5.46
CA GLY A 8 14.20 -3.55 4.26
C GLY A 8 13.72 -2.10 4.28
N ILE A 9 13.04 -1.65 5.34
CA ILE A 9 12.53 -0.27 5.45
C ILE A 9 13.48 0.53 6.32
N ASP A 10 13.92 1.69 5.81
CA ASP A 10 14.78 2.59 6.56
C ASP A 10 14.08 3.08 7.84
N LYS A 11 14.74 2.94 8.99
CA LYS A 11 14.24 3.43 10.28
C LYS A 11 14.00 4.93 10.26
N MET A 12 14.82 5.68 9.51
CA MET A 12 14.65 7.12 9.32
C MET A 12 13.34 7.41 8.58
N LEU A 13 12.96 6.60 7.58
CA LEU A 13 11.70 6.74 6.88
C LEU A 13 10.52 6.53 7.83
N ILE A 14 10.56 5.48 8.65
CA ILE A 14 9.52 5.23 9.66
C ILE A 14 9.40 6.41 10.64
N SER A 15 10.53 6.98 11.07
CA SER A 15 10.53 8.14 11.95
C SER A 15 9.89 9.37 11.30
N LYS A 16 10.16 9.62 10.01
CA LYS A 16 9.55 10.75 9.28
C LYS A 16 8.04 10.58 9.15
N VAL A 17 7.57 9.37 8.83
CA VAL A 17 6.14 9.04 8.81
C VAL A 17 5.51 9.28 10.18
N ALA A 18 6.17 8.85 11.26
CA ALA A 18 5.70 9.09 12.62
C ALA A 18 5.65 10.59 12.98
N CYS A 19 6.52 11.41 12.39
CA CYS A 19 6.48 12.87 12.50
C CYS A 19 5.41 13.55 11.61
N GLY A 20 4.69 12.79 10.78
CA GLY A 20 3.66 13.33 9.89
C GLY A 20 4.19 13.84 8.53
N ASP A 21 5.38 13.42 8.13
CA ASP A 21 5.94 13.74 6.81
C ASP A 21 5.15 13.00 5.71
N ILE A 22 4.45 13.77 4.88
CA ILE A 22 3.59 13.25 3.82
C ILE A 22 4.40 12.59 2.69
N PRO A 23 5.46 13.21 2.14
CA PRO A 23 6.37 12.53 1.22
C PRO A 23 6.89 11.18 1.74
N ALA A 24 7.31 11.11 3.01
CA ALA A 24 7.75 9.86 3.62
C ALA A 24 6.62 8.83 3.72
N THR A 25 5.39 9.28 4.00
CA THR A 25 4.20 8.42 4.08
C THR A 25 3.90 7.77 2.73
N VAL A 26 4.01 8.53 1.64
CA VAL A 26 3.85 8.03 0.27
C VAL A 26 4.95 7.02 -0.06
N GLU A 27 6.20 7.32 0.26
CA GLU A 27 7.33 6.42 0.01
C GLU A 27 7.18 5.09 0.76
N LEU A 28 6.77 5.13 2.03
CA LEU A 28 6.48 3.91 2.80
C LEU A 28 5.29 3.13 2.20
N GLY A 29 4.28 3.83 1.71
CA GLY A 29 3.15 3.23 0.99
C GLY A 29 3.59 2.50 -0.27
N GLU A 30 4.50 3.07 -1.05
CA GLU A 30 5.09 2.45 -2.25
C GLU A 30 5.87 1.18 -1.91
N ILE A 31 6.65 1.20 -0.82
CA ILE A 31 7.37 -0.01 -0.39
C ILE A 31 6.39 -1.14 -0.08
N PHE A 32 5.31 -0.87 0.66
CA PHE A 32 4.30 -1.89 0.93
C PHE A 32 3.53 -2.31 -0.32
N TYR A 33 3.29 -1.40 -1.25
CA TYR A 33 2.67 -1.70 -2.53
C TYR A 33 3.53 -2.67 -3.36
N GLN A 34 4.85 -2.42 -3.44
CA GLN A 34 5.80 -3.32 -4.12
C GLN A 34 5.89 -4.69 -3.44
N GLN A 35 5.74 -4.73 -2.12
CA GLN A 35 5.63 -5.98 -1.34
C GLN A 35 4.25 -6.66 -1.47
N GLN A 36 3.34 -6.13 -2.28
CA GLN A 36 1.95 -6.59 -2.44
C GLN A 36 1.15 -6.60 -1.12
N ARG A 37 1.61 -5.82 -0.14
CA ARG A 37 0.95 -5.63 1.16
C ARG A 37 -0.06 -4.49 1.06
N TYR A 38 -1.04 -4.68 0.19
CA TYR A 38 -2.00 -3.65 -0.19
C TYR A 38 -2.78 -3.08 1.00
N GLY A 39 -3.10 -3.88 2.02
CA GLY A 39 -3.77 -3.38 3.22
C GLY A 39 -3.01 -2.26 3.93
N PHE A 40 -1.68 -2.41 4.09
CA PHE A 40 -0.84 -1.38 4.70
C PHE A 40 -0.61 -0.19 3.76
N ALA A 41 -0.39 -0.47 2.46
CA ALA A 41 -0.22 0.56 1.45
C ALA A 41 -1.45 1.48 1.37
N THR A 42 -2.65 0.91 1.36
CA THR A 42 -3.92 1.66 1.34
C THR A 42 -4.04 2.60 2.54
N SER A 43 -3.72 2.16 3.76
CA SER A 43 -3.80 3.03 4.94
C SER A 43 -2.87 4.26 4.82
N LEU A 44 -1.65 4.06 4.31
CA LEU A 44 -0.68 5.15 4.13
C LEU A 44 -1.08 6.08 2.99
N PHE A 45 -1.49 5.54 1.84
CA PHE A 45 -1.96 6.36 0.73
C PHE A 45 -3.25 7.12 1.05
N MET A 46 -4.16 6.54 1.84
CA MET A 46 -5.33 7.28 2.35
C MET A 46 -4.92 8.46 3.22
N LEU A 47 -3.91 8.30 4.08
CA LEU A 47 -3.39 9.41 4.86
C LEU A 47 -2.83 10.50 3.93
N ALA A 48 -1.92 10.15 3.03
CA ALA A 48 -1.32 11.11 2.10
C ALA A 48 -2.35 11.80 1.17
N SER A 49 -3.36 11.06 0.69
CA SER A 49 -4.45 11.60 -0.13
C SER A 49 -5.29 12.64 0.62
N LYS A 50 -5.53 12.45 1.92
CA LYS A 50 -6.21 13.48 2.75
C LYS A 50 -5.42 14.78 2.86
N HIS A 51 -4.10 14.72 2.69
CA HIS A 51 -3.23 15.88 2.63
C HIS A 51 -3.09 16.47 1.21
N GLY A 52 -3.84 15.95 0.23
CA GLY A 52 -3.85 16.43 -1.14
C GLY A 52 -2.78 15.80 -2.04
N ASP A 53 -2.14 14.71 -1.61
CA ASP A 53 -1.15 14.02 -2.46
C ASP A 53 -1.84 13.27 -3.61
N GLN A 54 -1.56 13.72 -4.83
CA GLN A 54 -2.15 13.16 -6.05
C GLN A 54 -1.66 11.73 -6.30
N LYS A 55 -0.37 11.47 -6.10
CA LYS A 55 0.24 10.14 -6.34
C LYS A 55 -0.38 9.08 -5.44
N ALA A 56 -0.66 9.42 -4.18
CA ALA A 56 -1.35 8.55 -3.25
C ALA A 56 -2.77 8.20 -3.73
N THR A 57 -3.48 9.17 -4.29
CA THR A 57 -4.84 8.96 -4.84
C THR A 57 -4.82 8.03 -6.05
N GLU A 58 -3.85 8.21 -6.95
CA GLU A 58 -3.62 7.31 -8.10
C GLU A 58 -3.32 5.87 -7.63
N ARG A 59 -2.47 5.72 -6.61
CA ARG A 59 -2.14 4.40 -6.05
C ARG A 59 -3.31 3.71 -5.38
N LEU A 60 -4.20 4.45 -4.72
CA LEU A 60 -5.42 3.87 -4.16
C LEU A 60 -6.30 3.28 -5.26
N ALA A 61 -6.45 3.97 -6.39
CA ALA A 61 -7.19 3.47 -7.55
C ALA A 61 -6.52 2.23 -8.17
N ASP A 62 -5.19 2.21 -8.26
CA ASP A 62 -4.43 1.04 -8.73
C ASP A 62 -4.67 -0.19 -7.83
N ILE A 63 -4.58 -0.01 -6.51
CA ILE A 63 -4.82 -1.08 -5.53
C ILE A 63 -6.25 -1.60 -5.64
N ASP A 64 -7.23 -0.70 -5.73
CA ASP A 64 -8.64 -1.08 -5.85
C ASP A 64 -8.87 -1.92 -7.11
N ARG A 65 -8.28 -1.50 -8.25
CA ARG A 65 -8.33 -2.27 -9.50
C ARG A 65 -7.72 -3.65 -9.37
N ILE A 66 -6.57 -3.77 -8.71
CA ILE A 66 -5.89 -5.06 -8.48
C ILE A 66 -6.76 -5.99 -7.62
N ILE A 67 -7.34 -5.47 -6.54
CA ILE A 67 -8.23 -6.25 -5.66
C ILE A 67 -9.47 -6.71 -6.45
N HIS A 68 -10.06 -5.82 -7.24
CA HIS A 68 -11.20 -6.13 -8.08
C HIS A 68 -10.88 -7.16 -9.19
N SER A 69 -9.71 -7.08 -9.83
CA SER A 69 -9.30 -8.07 -10.84
C SER A 69 -9.06 -9.44 -10.24
N TYR A 70 -8.37 -9.50 -9.09
CA TYR A 70 -8.12 -10.76 -8.38
C TYR A 70 -9.44 -11.46 -7.99
N ASN A 71 -10.43 -10.68 -7.55
CA ASN A 71 -11.75 -11.20 -7.19
C ASN A 71 -12.54 -11.71 -8.41
N LYS A 72 -12.31 -11.14 -9.60
CA LYS A 72 -12.96 -11.57 -10.85
C LYS A 72 -12.38 -12.89 -11.35
N GLU A 73 -11.07 -13.07 -11.25
CA GLU A 73 -10.39 -14.31 -11.66
C GLU A 73 -10.76 -15.50 -10.78
N GLN A 74 -10.91 -15.28 -9.46
CA GLN A 74 -11.33 -16.35 -8.54
C GLN A 74 -12.80 -16.78 -8.74
N LYS A 75 -13.68 -15.89 -9.19
CA LYS A 75 -15.08 -16.24 -9.53
C LYS A 75 -15.19 -16.99 -10.86
N ALA A 76 -14.42 -16.60 -11.87
CA ALA A 76 -14.43 -17.26 -13.18
C ALA A 76 -13.88 -18.69 -13.15
N ASN A 77 -13.03 -19.03 -12.18
CA ASN A 77 -12.49 -20.39 -11.99
C ASN A 77 -13.31 -21.26 -11.03
N GLY A 78 -14.38 -20.73 -10.44
CA GLY A 78 -15.26 -21.44 -9.50
C GLY A 78 -16.53 -22.01 -10.12
N GLU A 79 -16.87 -21.64 -11.36
CA GLU A 79 -18.10 -22.06 -12.07
C GLU A 79 -17.83 -23.15 -13.11
N SER A 80 -17.03 -24.16 -12.74
CA SER A 80 -17.01 -25.45 -13.43
C SER A 80 -17.21 -26.58 -12.43
N LYS A 81 -18.47 -26.83 -12.10
CA LYS A 81 -18.93 -28.13 -11.60
C LYS A 81 -20.39 -28.36 -11.94
#